data_AF-A0A918RDF8-F1
#
_entry.id   AF-A0A918RDF8-F1
#
_cell.length_a   1.000
_cell.length_b   1.000
_cell.length_c   1.000
_cell.angle_alpha   90.00
_cell.angle_beta   90.00
_cell.angle_gamma   90.00
#
_symmetry.space_group_name_H-M   'P 1'
#
loop_
_entity.id
_entity.type
_entity.pdbx_description
1 polymer ?
#
loop_
_entity_poly.entity_id
_entity_poly.type
_entity_poly.pdbx_seq_one_letter_code
_entity_poly.pdbx_strand_id
1 'polypeptide(L)'
;MELLAMGLAFDCLELAPRRAIHHAVPGHPLGLESVPGGEVVVLQPGPHLIDGAGMLPVVRMLAGLGAALSTLPGALAVCWGPAGTCMAPDYYQRVVGNWLAGGAFPALGLTMLHRTADGAMESRGLAFMTGQELRFEPAAGISPQQAGQIALRLVHVLVEHGPVLTAQALSGPAGEHLRAEPDGPVLRVRM
;
A
#
# COMPACT_ATOMS: atom_id res chain seq x y z
N MET A 1 -10.84 21.32 -3.63
CA MET A 1 -10.31 22.08 -2.48
C MET A 1 -8.86 21.66 -2.31
N GLU A 2 -7.95 22.58 -1.98
CA GLU A 2 -6.55 22.23 -1.71
C GLU A 2 -6.34 22.09 -0.19
N LEU A 3 -5.55 21.10 0.21
CA LEU A 3 -5.13 20.85 1.59
C LEU A 3 -3.61 21.03 1.69
N LEU A 4 -3.17 21.88 2.62
CA LEU A 4 -1.76 22.09 2.92
C LEU A 4 -1.36 21.28 4.15
N ALA A 5 -0.36 20.43 4.02
CA ALA A 5 0.17 19.62 5.11
C ALA A 5 1.71 19.60 5.04
N MET A 6 2.36 20.15 6.08
CA MET A 6 3.83 20.19 6.20
C MET A 6 4.54 20.73 4.95
N GLY A 7 3.97 21.76 4.31
CA GLY A 7 4.54 22.40 3.11
C GLY A 7 4.24 21.70 1.78
N LEU A 8 3.46 20.60 1.80
CA LEU A 8 2.98 19.91 0.61
C LEU A 8 1.50 20.24 0.36
N ALA A 9 1.10 20.39 -0.90
CA ALA A 9 -0.29 20.60 -1.29
C ALA A 9 -0.90 19.33 -1.88
N PHE A 10 -2.10 19.00 -1.38
CA PHE A 10 -2.90 17.86 -1.79
C PHE A 10 -4.26 18.33 -2.28
N ASP A 11 -4.77 17.73 -3.35
CA ASP A 11 -6.12 17.99 -3.81
C ASP A 11 -7.10 17.11 -3.04
N CYS A 12 -8.13 17.75 -2.48
CA CYS A 12 -9.33 17.12 -1.96
C CYS A 12 -10.47 17.39 -2.93
N LEU A 13 -10.83 16.35 -3.67
CA LEU A 13 -11.82 16.36 -4.74
C LEU A 13 -13.13 15.74 -4.26
N GLU A 14 -14.18 15.92 -5.08
CA GLU A 14 -15.49 15.29 -4.91
C GLU A 14 -16.28 15.71 -3.66
N LEU A 15 -15.86 16.81 -3.03
CA LEU A 15 -16.66 17.49 -2.04
C LEU A 15 -17.86 18.20 -2.69
N ALA A 16 -19.02 18.10 -2.03
CA ALA A 16 -20.19 18.89 -2.37
C ALA A 16 -19.83 20.39 -2.52
N PRO A 17 -20.39 21.12 -3.50
CA PRO A 17 -21.53 20.75 -4.35
C PRO A 17 -21.15 19.96 -5.61
N ARG A 18 -19.89 19.57 -5.78
CA ARG A 18 -19.46 18.79 -6.95
C ARG A 18 -19.91 17.35 -6.76
N ARG A 19 -20.71 16.82 -7.70
CA ARG A 19 -21.14 15.42 -7.71
C ARG A 19 -19.91 14.51 -7.72
N ALA A 20 -19.86 13.55 -6.80
CA ALA A 20 -18.86 12.49 -6.83
C ALA A 20 -18.94 11.76 -8.18
N ILE A 21 -17.82 11.73 -8.89
CA ILE A 21 -17.67 11.16 -10.23
C ILE A 21 -17.02 9.77 -10.10
N HIS A 22 -16.24 9.56 -9.04
CA HIS A 22 -15.59 8.31 -8.71
C HIS A 22 -16.49 7.45 -7.81
N HIS A 23 -16.77 6.24 -8.28
CA HIS A 23 -17.23 5.17 -7.41
C HIS A 23 -16.03 4.64 -6.61
N ALA A 24 -16.25 4.25 -5.36
CA ALA A 24 -15.25 3.51 -4.61
C ALA A 24 -14.81 2.32 -5.46
N VAL A 25 -13.53 2.30 -5.85
CA VAL A 25 -12.96 1.18 -6.59
C VAL A 25 -13.26 -0.09 -5.78
N PRO A 26 -13.74 -1.20 -6.40
CA PRO A 26 -13.91 -2.46 -5.69
C PRO A 26 -12.61 -2.81 -4.99
N GLY A 27 -12.61 -2.69 -3.66
CA GLY A 27 -11.43 -2.86 -2.84
C GLY A 27 -11.54 -4.10 -1.97
N HIS A 28 -10.42 -4.72 -1.63
CA HIS A 28 -10.39 -5.78 -0.63
C HIS A 28 -10.73 -5.20 0.74
N PRO A 29 -11.83 -5.62 1.40
CA PRO A 29 -12.24 -5.08 2.69
C PRO A 29 -11.30 -5.54 3.80
N LEU A 30 -10.83 -4.60 4.63
CA LEU A 30 -9.94 -4.84 5.76
C LEU A 30 -10.55 -4.23 7.03
N GLY A 31 -10.92 -5.09 7.97
CA GLY A 31 -11.71 -4.68 9.14
C GLY A 31 -13.18 -4.34 8.80
N LEU A 32 -13.63 -4.67 7.58
CA LEU A 32 -14.99 -4.46 7.09
C LEU A 32 -15.58 -5.80 6.63
N GLU A 33 -16.90 -5.97 6.73
CA GLU A 33 -17.59 -7.14 6.16
C GLU A 33 -17.69 -7.05 4.63
N SER A 34 -17.91 -5.84 4.12
CA SER A 34 -17.96 -5.52 2.69
C SER A 34 -17.63 -4.05 2.47
N VAL A 35 -17.36 -3.66 1.22
CA VAL A 35 -17.12 -2.26 0.87
C VAL A 35 -18.43 -1.48 1.00
N PRO A 36 -18.52 -0.46 1.87
CA PRO A 36 -19.75 0.30 2.06
C PRO A 36 -20.07 1.17 0.84
N GLY A 37 -21.36 1.34 0.55
CA GLY A 37 -21.83 2.34 -0.40
C GLY A 37 -21.90 3.72 0.26
N GLY A 38 -21.54 4.77 -0.48
CA GLY A 38 -21.58 6.15 0.03
C GLY A 38 -20.96 7.16 -0.93
N GLU A 39 -20.93 8.42 -0.50
CA GLU A 39 -20.17 9.48 -1.17
C GLU A 39 -18.68 9.28 -0.95
N VAL A 40 -17.89 9.61 -1.98
CA VAL A 40 -16.43 9.45 -1.96
C VAL A 40 -15.78 10.83 -1.93
N VAL A 41 -14.77 10.96 -1.09
CA VAL A 41 -13.85 12.11 -1.09
C VAL A 41 -12.49 11.58 -1.54
N VAL A 42 -11.96 12.16 -2.61
CA VAL A 42 -10.68 11.73 -3.18
C VAL A 42 -9.57 12.65 -2.69
N LEU A 43 -8.56 12.06 -2.06
CA LEU A 43 -7.30 12.71 -1.77
C LEU A 43 -6.23 12.26 -2.76
N GLN A 44 -5.55 13.22 -3.37
CA GLN A 44 -4.41 12.95 -4.24
C GLN A 44 -3.32 14.03 -4.08
N PRO A 45 -2.05 13.73 -4.37
CA PRO A 45 -1.01 14.75 -4.46
C PRO A 45 -1.40 15.83 -5.48
N GLY A 46 -1.14 17.09 -5.19
CA GLY A 46 -1.39 18.18 -6.13
C GLY A 46 -0.50 18.10 -7.38
N PRO A 47 -0.77 18.88 -8.44
CA PRO A 47 -0.08 18.77 -9.74
C PRO A 47 1.45 18.83 -9.67
N HIS A 48 2.00 19.58 -8.71
CA HIS A 48 3.43 19.76 -8.49
C HIS A 48 4.10 18.57 -7.78
N LEU A 49 3.33 17.61 -7.26
CA LEU A 49 3.80 16.39 -6.61
C LEU A 49 3.54 15.13 -7.44
N ILE A 50 2.95 15.25 -8.64
CA ILE A 50 2.57 14.10 -9.46
C ILE A 50 3.78 13.20 -9.74
N ASP A 51 4.91 13.77 -10.16
CA ASP A 51 6.14 13.02 -10.47
C ASP A 51 6.77 12.38 -9.21
N GLY A 52 6.41 12.88 -8.02
CA GLY A 52 6.87 12.39 -6.72
C GLY A 52 5.80 11.68 -5.91
N ALA A 53 4.64 11.34 -6.49
CA ALA A 53 3.48 10.84 -5.75
C ALA A 53 3.78 9.56 -4.95
N GLY A 54 4.68 8.74 -5.48
CA GLY A 54 5.15 7.49 -4.87
C GLY A 54 6.23 7.66 -3.79
N MET A 55 6.84 8.85 -3.66
CA MET A 55 7.92 9.07 -2.70
C MET A 55 7.41 8.83 -1.28
N LEU A 56 8.16 8.07 -0.48
CA LEU A 56 7.76 7.69 0.87
C LEU A 56 7.32 8.88 1.77
N PRO A 57 7.97 10.06 1.73
CA PRO A 57 7.47 11.24 2.46
C PRO A 57 6.09 11.70 2.01
N VAL A 58 5.80 11.70 0.70
CA VAL A 58 4.49 12.07 0.15
C VAL A 58 3.43 11.05 0.55
N VAL A 59 3.75 9.76 0.47
CA VAL A 59 2.85 8.67 0.89
C VAL A 59 2.55 8.73 2.39
N ARG A 60 3.56 9.00 3.24
CA ARG A 60 3.35 9.21 4.69
C ARG A 60 2.39 10.37 4.95
N MET A 61 2.54 11.48 4.25
CA MET A 61 1.66 12.64 4.39
C MET A 61 0.24 12.35 3.91
N LEU A 62 0.10 11.71 2.76
CA LEU A 62 -1.21 11.30 2.23
C LEU A 62 -1.92 10.33 3.19
N ALA A 63 -1.17 9.37 3.75
CA ALA A 63 -1.70 8.43 4.73
C ALA A 63 -2.13 9.13 6.03
N GLY A 64 -1.31 10.08 6.52
CA GLY A 64 -1.64 10.90 7.69
C GLY A 64 -2.89 11.75 7.49
N LEU A 65 -3.05 12.36 6.31
CA LEU A 65 -4.27 13.09 5.95
C LEU A 65 -5.49 12.16 5.91
N GLY A 66 -5.37 10.98 5.30
CA GLY A 66 -6.43 9.97 5.33
C GLY A 66 -6.83 9.58 6.75
N ALA A 67 -5.85 9.44 7.65
CA ALA A 67 -6.11 9.08 9.05
C ALA A 67 -6.85 10.20 9.78
N ALA A 68 -6.44 11.45 9.58
CA ALA A 68 -7.12 12.61 10.13
C ALA A 68 -8.57 12.73 9.62
N LEU A 69 -8.80 12.60 8.31
CA LEU A 69 -10.16 12.68 7.73
C LEU A 69 -11.06 11.52 8.15
N SER A 70 -10.49 10.34 8.39
CA SER A 70 -11.27 9.18 8.85
C SER A 70 -11.86 9.33 10.27
N THR A 71 -11.50 10.41 10.99
CA THR A 71 -12.11 10.75 12.29
C THR A 71 -13.44 11.49 12.15
N LEU A 72 -13.78 11.95 10.93
CA LEU A 72 -15.01 12.68 10.69
C LEU A 72 -16.23 11.79 10.95
N PRO A 73 -17.28 12.31 11.61
CA PRO A 73 -18.54 11.59 11.76
C PRO A 73 -19.10 11.18 10.40
N GLY A 74 -19.46 9.91 10.26
CA GLY A 74 -19.98 9.36 9.01
C GLY A 74 -18.93 8.84 8.02
N ALA A 75 -17.63 8.91 8.35
CA ALA A 75 -16.61 8.20 7.59
C ALA A 75 -16.87 6.68 7.66
N LEU A 76 -17.17 6.07 6.51
CA LEU A 76 -17.51 4.64 6.43
C LEU A 76 -16.28 3.76 6.19
N ALA A 77 -15.32 4.25 5.40
CA ALA A 77 -14.10 3.53 5.06
C ALA A 77 -13.01 4.47 4.52
N VAL A 78 -11.77 3.96 4.49
CA VAL A 78 -10.64 4.59 3.81
C VAL A 78 -10.16 3.67 2.69
N CYS A 79 -10.25 4.14 1.45
CA CYS A 79 -9.83 3.38 0.27
C CYS A 79 -8.41 3.77 -0.16
N TRP A 80 -7.56 2.77 -0.42
CA TRP A 80 -6.23 2.98 -0.99
C TRP A 80 -6.17 2.41 -2.40
N GLY A 81 -6.29 3.30 -3.39
CA GLY A 81 -6.36 2.96 -4.81
C GLY A 81 -5.21 2.09 -5.32
N PRO A 82 -3.92 2.39 -5.01
CA PRO A 82 -2.79 1.61 -5.53
C PRO A 82 -2.86 0.12 -5.22
N ALA A 83 -3.27 -0.24 -4.00
CA ALA A 83 -3.43 -1.64 -3.59
C ALA A 83 -4.83 -2.20 -3.88
N GLY A 84 -5.80 -1.34 -4.18
CA GLY A 84 -7.21 -1.73 -4.27
C GLY A 84 -7.73 -2.26 -2.93
N THR A 85 -7.45 -1.57 -1.83
CA THR A 85 -7.91 -1.95 -0.49
C THR A 85 -8.93 -0.94 0.04
N CYS A 86 -9.83 -1.39 0.90
CA CYS A 86 -10.82 -0.56 1.58
C CYS A 86 -10.80 -0.93 3.07
N MET A 87 -10.46 0.02 3.92
CA MET A 87 -10.16 -0.21 5.33
C MET A 87 -11.22 0.42 6.22
N ALA A 88 -11.58 -0.26 7.32
CA ALA A 88 -12.36 0.35 8.38
C ALA A 88 -11.60 1.57 8.96
N PRO A 89 -12.28 2.68 9.30
CA PRO A 89 -11.64 3.90 9.78
C PRO A 89 -10.72 3.67 10.99
N ASP A 90 -11.19 2.91 11.98
CA ASP A 90 -10.45 2.59 13.22
C ASP A 90 -9.22 1.70 12.94
N TYR A 91 -9.38 0.71 12.06
CA TYR A 91 -8.28 -0.12 11.58
C TYR A 91 -7.21 0.75 10.89
N TYR A 92 -7.62 1.62 9.97
CA TYR A 92 -6.73 2.51 9.23
C TYR A 92 -5.95 3.44 10.17
N GLN A 93 -6.66 4.13 11.06
CA GLN A 93 -6.06 5.03 12.06
C GLN A 93 -5.00 4.33 12.89
N ARG A 94 -5.28 3.10 13.35
CA ARG A 94 -4.33 2.33 14.16
C ARG A 94 -3.08 1.95 13.38
N VAL A 95 -3.22 1.36 12.18
CA VAL A 95 -2.06 0.86 11.43
C VAL A 95 -1.21 1.99 10.85
N VAL A 96 -1.84 3.06 10.37
CA VAL A 96 -1.14 4.25 9.86
C VAL A 96 -0.55 5.06 11.00
N GLY A 97 -1.29 5.28 12.09
CA GLY A 97 -0.79 5.99 13.27
C GLY A 97 0.46 5.34 13.85
N ASN A 98 0.45 4.00 14.01
CA ASN A 98 1.63 3.26 14.46
C ASN A 98 2.83 3.45 13.53
N TRP A 99 2.63 3.40 12.21
CA TRP A 99 3.69 3.59 11.22
C TRP A 99 4.27 5.01 11.21
N LEU A 100 3.40 6.03 11.33
CA LEU A 100 3.82 7.42 11.41
C LEU A 100 4.56 7.73 12.72
N ALA A 101 4.27 7.00 13.80
CA ALA A 101 5.02 7.05 15.06
C ALA A 101 6.35 6.27 15.04
N GLY A 102 6.79 5.76 13.88
CA GLY A 102 8.05 5.03 13.72
C GLY A 102 7.92 3.50 13.78
N GLY A 103 6.70 2.97 13.82
CA GLY A 103 6.43 1.54 13.71
C GLY A 103 6.59 1.00 12.29
N ALA A 104 6.23 -0.28 12.11
CA ALA A 104 6.33 -0.97 10.83
C ALA A 104 5.39 -0.39 9.76
N PHE A 105 5.82 -0.45 8.50
CA PHE A 105 4.99 -0.11 7.35
C PHE A 105 3.70 -0.98 7.31
N PRO A 106 2.51 -0.39 7.08
CA PRO A 106 1.24 -1.11 7.10
C PRO A 106 1.02 -1.87 5.78
N ALA A 107 1.86 -2.87 5.55
CA ALA A 107 1.95 -3.61 4.30
C ALA A 107 0.57 -4.06 3.82
N LEU A 108 -0.21 -4.79 4.61
CA LEU A 108 -1.53 -5.31 4.19
C LEU A 108 -2.55 -4.23 3.78
N GLY A 109 -2.42 -3.01 4.29
CA GLY A 109 -3.34 -1.91 3.98
C GLY A 109 -2.91 -1.12 2.75
N LEU A 110 -1.60 -0.84 2.61
CA LEU A 110 -1.04 0.00 1.54
C LEU A 110 -0.45 -0.79 0.37
N THR A 111 -0.34 -2.11 0.53
CA THR A 111 0.03 -3.10 -0.48
C THR A 111 -0.85 -4.34 -0.29
N MET A 112 -1.43 -4.88 -1.35
CA MET A 112 -2.15 -6.15 -1.26
C MET A 112 -1.17 -7.28 -1.58
N LEU A 113 -1.23 -8.38 -0.84
CA LEU A 113 -0.56 -9.64 -1.22
C LEU A 113 -1.64 -10.66 -1.58
N HIS A 114 -1.48 -11.32 -2.72
CA HIS A 114 -2.39 -12.36 -3.15
C HIS A 114 -1.63 -13.56 -3.68
N ARG A 115 -2.23 -14.74 -3.56
CA ARG A 115 -1.68 -15.97 -4.10
C ARG A 115 -2.18 -16.16 -5.52
N THR A 116 -1.27 -16.44 -6.43
CA THR A 116 -1.57 -16.75 -7.84
C THR A 116 -1.88 -18.23 -8.02
N ALA A 117 -2.45 -18.59 -9.18
CA ALA A 117 -2.84 -19.97 -9.49
C ALA A 117 -1.66 -20.96 -9.53
N ASP A 118 -0.46 -20.47 -9.88
CA ASP A 118 0.79 -21.25 -9.87
C ASP A 118 1.45 -21.30 -8.48
N GLY A 119 0.82 -20.73 -7.46
CA GLY A 119 1.25 -20.83 -6.07
C GLY A 119 2.26 -19.77 -5.63
N ALA A 120 2.65 -18.85 -6.51
CA ALA A 120 3.43 -17.66 -6.13
C ALA A 120 2.60 -16.68 -5.29
N MET A 121 3.32 -15.78 -4.61
CA MET A 121 2.73 -14.64 -3.90
C MET A 121 3.10 -13.36 -4.64
N GLU A 122 2.10 -12.59 -5.03
CA GLU A 122 2.28 -11.33 -5.77
C GLU A 122 1.75 -10.14 -4.97
N SER A 123 2.49 -9.03 -5.01
CA SER A 123 2.01 -7.76 -4.49
C SER A 123 1.20 -6.98 -5.52
N ARG A 124 0.37 -6.08 -4.99
CA ARG A 124 -0.28 -5.02 -5.75
C ARG A 124 -0.17 -3.72 -4.97
N GLY A 125 0.23 -2.65 -5.65
CA GLY A 125 0.39 -1.32 -5.07
C GLY A 125 1.80 -1.06 -4.55
N LEU A 126 2.69 -2.06 -4.51
CA LEU A 126 4.09 -1.83 -4.13
C LEU A 126 4.82 -1.00 -5.19
N ALA A 127 4.46 -1.19 -6.47
CA ALA A 127 5.05 -0.45 -7.58
C ALA A 127 4.76 1.05 -7.50
N PHE A 128 3.67 1.46 -6.83
CA PHE A 128 3.39 2.88 -6.62
C PHE A 128 4.50 3.57 -5.81
N MET A 129 5.13 2.87 -4.86
CA MET A 129 6.19 3.43 -4.01
C MET A 129 7.60 3.13 -4.54
N THR A 130 7.78 1.98 -5.18
CA THR A 130 9.12 1.45 -5.52
C THR A 130 9.38 1.36 -7.02
N GLY A 131 8.34 1.43 -7.86
CA GLY A 131 8.41 1.10 -9.28
C GLY A 131 8.39 -0.40 -9.60
N GLN A 132 8.35 -1.28 -8.59
CA GLN A 132 8.30 -2.74 -8.77
C GLN A 132 7.20 -3.39 -7.93
N GLU A 133 6.46 -4.34 -8.51
CA GLU A 133 5.70 -5.31 -7.73
C GLU A 133 6.59 -6.49 -7.33
N LEU A 134 6.38 -7.03 -6.15
CA LEU A 134 7.04 -8.24 -5.66
C LEU A 134 6.32 -9.47 -6.19
N ARG A 135 7.07 -10.44 -6.70
CA ARG A 135 6.61 -11.80 -6.95
C ARG A 135 7.52 -12.79 -6.25
N PHE A 136 7.04 -13.43 -5.20
CA PHE A 136 7.74 -14.50 -4.49
C PHE A 136 7.31 -15.85 -5.03
N GLU A 137 8.24 -16.55 -5.68
CA GLU A 137 8.01 -17.85 -6.31
C GLU A 137 7.81 -18.95 -5.24
N PRO A 138 6.97 -19.96 -5.51
CA PRO A 138 6.79 -21.07 -4.59
C PRO A 138 8.09 -21.86 -4.41
N ALA A 139 8.38 -22.24 -3.15
CA ALA A 139 9.56 -23.02 -2.81
C ALA A 139 9.18 -24.30 -2.05
N ALA A 140 9.88 -25.39 -2.33
CA ALA A 140 9.68 -26.67 -1.65
C ALA A 140 10.00 -26.53 -0.15
N GLY A 141 9.16 -27.11 0.71
CA GLY A 141 9.36 -27.05 2.16
C GLY A 141 8.92 -25.75 2.84
N ILE A 142 8.38 -24.78 2.09
CA ILE A 142 7.83 -23.54 2.64
C ILE A 142 6.32 -23.62 2.73
N SER A 143 5.78 -23.43 3.93
CA SER A 143 4.33 -23.32 4.13
C SER A 143 3.77 -22.01 3.56
N PRO A 144 2.48 -21.94 3.19
CA PRO A 144 1.85 -20.70 2.74
C PRO A 144 1.98 -19.54 3.74
N GLN A 145 1.95 -19.85 5.04
CA GLN A 145 2.12 -18.86 6.11
C GLN A 145 3.53 -18.27 6.10
N GLN A 146 4.56 -19.11 5.99
CA GLN A 146 5.96 -18.67 5.90
C GLN A 146 6.20 -17.83 4.65
N ALA A 147 5.68 -18.25 3.48
CA ALA A 147 5.77 -17.47 2.25
C ALA A 147 5.14 -16.07 2.41
N GLY A 148 3.98 -15.98 3.09
CA GLY A 148 3.35 -14.69 3.41
C GLY A 148 4.21 -13.81 4.33
N GLN A 149 4.84 -14.40 5.36
CA GLN A 149 5.74 -13.67 6.26
C GLN A 149 6.99 -13.15 5.55
N ILE A 150 7.60 -13.96 4.69
CA ILE A 150 8.73 -13.56 3.84
C ILE A 150 8.31 -12.41 2.93
N ALA A 151 7.18 -12.55 2.21
CA ALA A 151 6.68 -11.52 1.30
C ALA A 151 6.40 -10.19 2.02
N LEU A 152 5.76 -10.23 3.20
CA LEU A 152 5.51 -9.02 4.01
C LEU A 152 6.83 -8.34 4.45
N ARG A 153 7.83 -9.12 4.85
CA ARG A 153 9.15 -8.60 5.21
C ARG A 153 9.83 -7.95 4.00
N LEU A 154 9.78 -8.58 2.83
CA LEU A 154 10.35 -8.06 1.59
C LEU A 154 9.67 -6.75 1.16
N VAL A 155 8.34 -6.68 1.21
CA VAL A 155 7.58 -5.44 0.96
C VAL A 155 8.12 -4.30 1.82
N HIS A 156 8.28 -4.53 3.13
CA HIS A 156 8.78 -3.52 4.04
C HIS A 156 10.22 -3.10 3.70
N VAL A 157 11.12 -4.05 3.41
CA VAL A 157 12.50 -3.74 3.00
C VAL A 157 12.52 -2.89 1.72
N LEU A 158 11.70 -3.23 0.73
CA LEU A 158 11.62 -2.52 -0.55
C LEU A 158 11.05 -1.12 -0.41
N VAL A 159 10.07 -0.92 0.46
CA VAL A 159 9.53 0.42 0.76
C VAL A 159 10.59 1.31 1.43
N GLU A 160 11.43 0.74 2.30
CA GLU A 160 12.48 1.49 3.00
C GLU A 160 13.71 1.78 2.15
N HIS A 161 14.14 0.82 1.32
CA HIS A 161 15.42 0.90 0.60
C HIS A 161 15.25 1.19 -0.90
N GLY A 162 14.03 1.13 -1.42
CA GLY A 162 13.72 1.31 -2.83
C GLY A 162 13.80 0.02 -3.66
N PRO A 163 13.70 0.14 -5.00
CA PRO A 163 13.69 -1.00 -5.91
C PRO A 163 15.04 -1.73 -5.96
N VAL A 164 14.97 -2.99 -6.39
CA VAL A 164 16.15 -3.79 -6.70
C VAL A 164 16.45 -3.68 -8.18
N LEU A 165 17.55 -3.00 -8.52
CA LEU A 165 17.92 -2.71 -9.92
C LEU A 165 18.85 -3.76 -10.54
N THR A 166 19.52 -4.56 -9.70
CA THR A 166 20.42 -5.64 -10.12
C THR A 166 20.16 -6.88 -9.29
N ALA A 167 20.37 -8.05 -9.88
CA ALA A 167 20.21 -9.31 -9.17
C ALA A 167 21.07 -9.35 -7.89
N GLN A 168 20.49 -9.73 -6.77
CA GLN A 168 21.18 -9.76 -5.47
C GLN A 168 20.62 -10.82 -4.52
N ALA A 169 21.41 -11.17 -3.52
CA ALA A 169 20.97 -12.01 -2.42
C ALA A 169 20.28 -11.17 -1.34
N LEU A 170 19.17 -11.67 -0.81
CA LEU A 170 18.45 -11.12 0.33
C LEU A 170 18.34 -12.19 1.42
N SER A 171 18.08 -11.75 2.65
CA SER A 171 17.81 -12.64 3.77
C SER A 171 16.33 -12.58 4.17
N GLY A 172 15.71 -13.75 4.30
CA GLY A 172 14.38 -13.87 4.88
C GLY A 172 14.38 -13.66 6.41
N PRO A 173 13.19 -13.55 7.02
CA PRO A 173 13.04 -13.30 8.44
C PRO A 173 13.62 -14.40 9.35
N ALA A 174 13.71 -15.65 8.87
CA ALA A 174 14.32 -16.77 9.60
C ALA A 174 15.74 -17.11 9.09
N GLY A 175 16.36 -16.22 8.31
CA GLY A 175 17.70 -16.43 7.73
C GLY A 175 17.68 -17.16 6.40
N GLU A 176 16.53 -17.27 5.74
CA GLU A 176 16.43 -17.85 4.41
C GLU A 176 17.31 -17.13 3.40
N HIS A 177 18.02 -17.88 2.54
CA HIS A 177 18.75 -17.30 1.41
C HIS A 177 17.77 -17.08 0.26
N LEU A 178 17.59 -15.82 -0.11
CA LEU A 178 16.67 -15.42 -1.18
C LEU A 178 17.48 -14.81 -2.32
N ARG A 179 17.11 -15.13 -3.55
CA ARG A 179 17.65 -14.48 -4.75
C ARG A 179 16.59 -13.60 -5.38
N ALA A 180 16.86 -12.30 -5.41
CA ALA A 180 15.99 -11.29 -5.99
C ALA A 180 16.53 -10.88 -7.37
N GLU A 181 15.68 -10.91 -8.38
CA GLU A 181 16.01 -10.60 -9.77
C GLU A 181 14.95 -9.66 -10.37
N PRO A 182 15.35 -8.48 -10.88
CA PRO A 182 14.42 -7.60 -11.57
C PRO A 182 14.03 -8.17 -12.94
N ASP A 183 12.73 -8.13 -13.23
CA ASP A 183 12.07 -8.54 -14.47
C ASP A 183 11.09 -7.42 -14.88
N GLY A 184 11.63 -6.34 -15.44
CA GLY A 184 10.87 -5.13 -15.75
C GLY A 184 10.22 -4.52 -14.49
N PRO A 185 8.87 -4.34 -14.47
CA PRO A 185 8.15 -3.81 -13.31
C PRO A 185 7.93 -4.84 -12.20
N VAL A 186 8.47 -6.05 -12.31
CA VAL A 186 8.33 -7.13 -11.31
C VAL A 186 9.69 -7.48 -10.74
N LEU A 187 9.77 -7.58 -9.42
CA LEU A 187 10.90 -8.18 -8.71
C LEU A 187 10.58 -9.63 -8.41
N ARG A 188 11.22 -10.56 -9.12
CA ARG A 188 11.08 -11.99 -8.85
C ARG A 188 12.01 -12.39 -7.72
N VAL A 189 11.46 -13.08 -6.72
CA VAL A 189 12.22 -13.58 -5.58
C VAL A 189 12.00 -15.08 -5.45
N ARG A 190 13.10 -15.81 -5.32
CA ARG A 190 13.13 -17.27 -5.14
C ARG A 190 14.10 -17.65 -4.02
N MET A 191 13.92 -18.85 -3.47
CA MET A 191 14.91 -19.46 -2.58
C MET A 191 16.02 -20.16 -3.36
#